data_AF-A0A9Q0M3M9-F1
#
_entry.id   AF-A0A9Q0M3M9-F1
#
_cell.length_a   1.000
_cell.length_b   1.000
_cell.length_c   1.000
_cell.angle_alpha   90.00
_cell.angle_beta   90.00
_cell.angle_gamma   90.00
#
_symmetry.space_group_name_H-M   'P 1'
#
loop_
_entity.id
_entity.type
_entity.pdbx_description
1 polymer ?
#
loop_
_entity_poly.entity_id
_entity_poly.type
_entity_poly.pdbx_seq_one_letter_code
_entity_poly.pdbx_strand_id
1 'polypeptide(L)'
;MDQLPPSKLKINNRNRLYRKILNQADRYSEYICGMGAATLSVLVTYPINKIMFRQSLWGFNAADAVRQLRMEGIGYLFRGCMPPIIMKSSTASIMFGAYNQYGNWLRSNPETASLLEGHPLWTSFFASMLGGSTEALLTPFERIQMILQDGRTHNQYRNTMDAFMKLRKYGFGEYYRGMTAVLIRNGPSTFMYFGFKDEVKSWVERHQKNMGQNVSFNNLTNFLTGGILGAFISTIFYPINVVRIQMMIQEVGSPKISIWSSWINLYQERYGKPHLILSGIQLNMVRSILYWGCMTVFAEHFRTGLNRFVQRSNE
;
A
#
# COMPACT_ATOMS: atom_id res chain seq x y z
N MET A 1 -49.53 22.76 6.90
CA MET A 1 -48.60 21.92 6.11
C MET A 1 -48.44 22.59 4.76
N ASP A 2 -47.52 23.54 4.66
CA ASP A 2 -47.28 24.27 3.40
C ASP A 2 -46.46 23.38 2.45
N GLN A 3 -47.14 22.80 1.47
CA GLN A 3 -46.48 22.15 0.35
C GLN A 3 -45.76 23.21 -0.49
N LEU A 4 -44.43 23.12 -0.56
CA LEU A 4 -43.59 23.97 -1.39
C LEU A 4 -44.11 24.00 -2.85
N PRO A 5 -44.20 25.16 -3.51
CA PRO A 5 -44.70 25.25 -4.87
C PRO A 5 -43.83 24.44 -5.85
N PRO A 6 -44.43 23.82 -6.89
CA PRO A 6 -43.76 22.86 -7.78
C PRO A 6 -42.53 23.42 -8.52
N SER A 7 -42.45 24.74 -8.70
CA SER A 7 -41.28 25.44 -9.24
C SER A 7 -40.06 25.41 -8.30
N LYS A 8 -40.28 25.57 -6.98
CA LYS A 8 -39.22 25.49 -5.96
C LYS A 8 -38.72 24.05 -5.76
N LEU A 9 -39.58 23.05 -5.93
CA LEU A 9 -39.21 21.62 -5.92
C LEU A 9 -38.30 21.23 -7.10
N LYS A 10 -38.59 21.71 -8.31
CA LYS A 10 -37.72 21.50 -9.49
C LYS A 10 -36.35 22.16 -9.33
N ILE A 11 -36.29 23.39 -8.81
CA ILE A 11 -35.03 24.11 -8.55
C ILE A 11 -34.21 23.41 -7.45
N ASN A 12 -34.86 22.95 -6.37
CA ASN A 12 -34.18 22.24 -5.28
C ASN A 12 -33.63 20.88 -5.73
N ASN A 13 -34.37 20.15 -6.57
CA ASN A 13 -33.90 18.89 -7.17
C ASN A 13 -32.76 19.11 -8.17
N ARG A 14 -32.79 20.18 -8.98
CA ARG A 14 -31.67 20.55 -9.86
C ARG A 14 -30.41 20.92 -9.06
N ASN A 15 -30.57 21.69 -7.98
CA ASN A 15 -29.46 22.06 -7.09
C ASN A 15 -28.88 20.85 -6.36
N ARG A 16 -29.72 19.88 -5.97
CA ARG A 16 -29.25 18.60 -5.40
C ARG A 16 -28.50 17.76 -6.42
N LEU A 17 -29.00 17.68 -7.65
CA LEU A 17 -28.34 16.94 -8.74
C LEU A 17 -26.99 17.60 -9.10
N TYR A 18 -26.96 18.92 -9.19
CA TYR A 18 -25.75 19.68 -9.47
C TYR A 18 -24.70 19.52 -8.36
N ARG A 19 -25.09 19.60 -7.09
CA ARG A 19 -24.19 19.28 -5.96
C ARG A 19 -23.69 17.84 -5.98
N LYS A 20 -24.53 16.88 -6.37
CA LYS A 20 -24.09 15.48 -6.53
C LYS A 20 -23.04 15.34 -7.64
N ILE A 21 -23.26 15.98 -8.77
CA ILE A 21 -22.32 15.97 -9.92
C ILE A 21 -21.00 16.65 -9.55
N LEU A 22 -21.05 17.81 -8.90
CA LEU A 22 -19.86 18.52 -8.41
C LEU A 22 -19.08 17.69 -7.37
N ASN A 23 -19.77 17.17 -6.35
CA ASN A 23 -19.14 16.31 -5.34
C ASN A 23 -18.53 15.03 -5.95
N GLN A 24 -19.09 14.55 -7.05
CA GLN A 24 -18.58 13.39 -7.76
C GLN A 24 -17.36 13.75 -8.62
N ALA A 25 -17.40 14.89 -9.32
CA ALA A 25 -16.26 15.43 -10.07
C ALA A 25 -15.06 15.74 -9.16
N ASP A 26 -15.30 16.39 -8.02
CA ASP A 26 -14.27 16.67 -7.01
C ASP A 26 -13.63 15.37 -6.49
N ARG A 27 -14.44 14.34 -6.23
CA ARG A 27 -13.97 13.03 -5.78
C ARG A 27 -13.09 12.33 -6.83
N TYR A 28 -13.46 12.38 -8.10
CA TYR A 28 -12.64 11.83 -9.17
C TYR A 28 -11.30 12.58 -9.29
N SER A 29 -11.34 13.90 -9.13
CA SER A 29 -10.15 14.72 -9.18
C SER A 29 -9.17 14.42 -8.04
N GLU A 30 -9.68 14.31 -6.81
CA GLU A 30 -8.88 13.87 -5.66
C GLU A 30 -8.28 12.48 -5.84
N TYR A 31 -9.02 11.57 -6.49
CA TYR A 31 -8.54 10.23 -6.79
C TYR A 31 -7.38 10.23 -7.80
N ILE A 32 -7.51 10.99 -8.89
CA ILE A 32 -6.45 11.12 -9.91
C ILE A 32 -5.20 11.76 -9.30
N CYS A 33 -5.36 12.81 -8.49
CA CYS A 33 -4.25 13.43 -7.75
C CYS A 33 -3.56 12.41 -6.81
N GLY A 34 -4.35 11.58 -6.12
CA GLY A 34 -3.84 10.50 -5.27
C GLY A 34 -3.06 9.45 -6.06
N MET A 35 -3.56 9.01 -7.21
CA MET A 35 -2.85 8.06 -8.08
C MET A 35 -1.53 8.63 -8.61
N GLY A 36 -1.53 9.90 -9.04
CA GLY A 36 -0.32 10.59 -9.50
C GLY A 36 0.72 10.69 -8.39
N ALA A 37 0.30 11.10 -7.19
CA ALA A 37 1.18 11.19 -6.02
C ALA A 37 1.77 9.82 -5.63
N ALA A 38 0.94 8.76 -5.65
CA ALA A 38 1.40 7.40 -5.36
C ALA A 38 2.43 6.93 -6.39
N THR A 39 2.19 7.19 -7.67
CA THR A 39 3.10 6.81 -8.77
C THR A 39 4.47 7.47 -8.60
N LEU A 40 4.51 8.79 -8.39
CA LEU A 40 5.77 9.51 -8.17
C LEU A 40 6.49 9.03 -6.90
N SER A 41 5.74 8.77 -5.83
CA SER A 41 6.30 8.27 -4.56
C SER A 41 6.93 6.88 -4.73
N VAL A 42 6.29 5.99 -5.51
CA VAL A 42 6.87 4.68 -5.86
C VAL A 42 8.16 4.86 -6.65
N LEU A 43 8.18 5.76 -7.64
CA LEU A 43 9.38 6.01 -8.46
C LEU A 43 10.56 6.52 -7.61
N VAL A 44 10.33 7.52 -6.76
CA VAL A 44 11.37 8.09 -5.88
C VAL A 44 11.90 7.05 -4.89
N THR A 45 11.02 6.20 -4.34
CA THR A 45 11.42 5.19 -3.35
C THR A 45 11.90 3.88 -3.96
N TYR A 46 11.81 3.70 -5.28
CA TYR A 46 12.13 2.45 -5.95
C TYR A 46 13.60 1.99 -5.78
N PRO A 47 14.61 2.87 -5.89
CA PRO A 47 16.01 2.48 -5.69
C PRO A 47 16.27 1.88 -4.31
N ILE A 48 15.75 2.53 -3.26
CA ILE A 48 15.85 2.06 -1.88
C ILE A 48 15.09 0.74 -1.71
N ASN A 49 13.91 0.62 -2.31
CA ASN A 49 13.15 -0.62 -2.32
C ASN A 49 13.95 -1.77 -2.95
N LYS A 50 14.68 -1.52 -4.04
CA LYS A 50 15.47 -2.55 -4.71
C LYS A 50 16.67 -2.99 -3.87
N ILE A 51 17.36 -2.07 -3.20
CA ILE A 51 18.45 -2.40 -2.27
C ILE A 51 17.91 -3.21 -1.09
N MET A 52 16.81 -2.76 -0.48
CA MET A 52 16.13 -3.49 0.61
C MET A 52 15.75 -4.89 0.17
N PHE A 53 15.14 -5.07 -1.02
CA PHE A 53 14.79 -6.37 -1.57
C PHE A 53 16.01 -7.30 -1.68
N ARG A 54 17.17 -6.81 -2.15
CA ARG A 54 18.41 -7.58 -2.21
C ARG A 54 18.91 -8.00 -0.82
N GLN A 55 18.81 -7.11 0.17
CA GLN A 55 19.16 -7.46 1.55
C GLN A 55 18.20 -8.51 2.13
N SER A 56 16.89 -8.39 1.88
CA SER A 56 15.91 -9.39 2.33
C SER A 56 16.14 -10.75 1.66
N LEU A 57 16.48 -10.74 0.36
CA LEU A 57 16.67 -11.94 -0.44
C LEU A 57 17.98 -12.67 -0.14
N TRP A 58 19.10 -11.95 -0.03
CA TRP A 58 20.45 -12.54 0.10
C TRP A 58 21.11 -12.34 1.47
N GLY A 59 20.53 -11.54 2.37
CA GLY A 59 21.09 -11.29 3.70
C GLY A 59 22.35 -10.43 3.65
N PHE A 60 22.55 -9.69 2.55
CA PHE A 60 23.71 -8.84 2.33
C PHE A 60 23.65 -7.55 3.17
N ASN A 61 24.82 -6.95 3.40
CA ASN A 61 24.91 -5.57 3.84
C ASN A 61 24.44 -4.63 2.73
N ALA A 62 24.06 -3.40 3.09
CA ALA A 62 23.57 -2.42 2.13
C ALA A 62 24.64 -2.08 1.08
N ALA A 63 25.91 -2.00 1.48
CA ALA A 63 27.02 -1.74 0.57
C ALA A 63 27.20 -2.86 -0.48
N ASP A 64 27.10 -4.13 -0.05
CA ASP A 64 27.21 -5.29 -0.93
C ASP A 64 26.03 -5.36 -1.91
N ALA A 65 24.82 -5.07 -1.42
CA ALA A 65 23.63 -4.97 -2.27
C ALA A 65 23.76 -3.87 -3.34
N VAL A 66 24.29 -2.69 -2.98
CA VAL A 66 24.58 -1.61 -3.93
C VAL A 66 25.66 -2.02 -4.92
N ARG A 67 26.74 -2.67 -4.47
CA ARG A 67 27.82 -3.17 -5.34
C ARG A 67 27.28 -4.17 -6.35
N GLN A 68 26.44 -5.13 -5.92
CA GLN A 68 25.81 -6.10 -6.81
C GLN A 68 24.92 -5.42 -7.85
N LEU A 69 24.06 -4.48 -7.45
CA LEU A 69 23.21 -3.73 -8.37
C LEU A 69 24.02 -2.90 -9.37
N ARG A 70 25.17 -2.35 -8.95
CA ARG A 70 26.09 -1.64 -9.84
C ARG A 70 26.72 -2.55 -10.87
N MET A 71 27.05 -3.79 -10.51
CA MET A 71 27.59 -4.80 -11.44
C MET A 71 26.55 -5.30 -12.44
N GLU A 72 25.28 -5.41 -12.04
CA GLU A 72 24.18 -5.76 -12.97
C GLU A 72 23.98 -4.65 -14.01
N GLY A 73 24.16 -3.38 -13.62
CA GLY A 73 24.05 -2.20 -14.48
C GLY A 73 22.90 -1.28 -14.08
N ILE A 74 23.11 0.03 -14.22
CA ILE A 74 22.16 1.05 -13.75
C ILE A 74 20.80 0.99 -14.46
N GLY A 75 20.78 0.50 -15.70
CA GLY A 75 19.54 0.28 -16.47
C GLY A 75 18.60 -0.73 -15.80
N TYR A 76 19.11 -1.62 -14.95
CA TYR A 76 18.28 -2.55 -14.21
C TYR A 76 17.72 -1.98 -12.91
N LEU A 77 18.14 -0.79 -12.46
CA LEU A 77 17.70 -0.21 -11.19
C LEU A 77 16.17 -0.08 -11.10
N PHE A 78 15.51 0.26 -12.21
CA PHE A 78 14.05 0.39 -12.28
C PHE A 78 13.32 -0.85 -12.82
N ARG A 79 14.02 -1.95 -13.06
CA ARG A 79 13.39 -3.19 -13.51
C ARG A 79 12.42 -3.71 -12.45
N GLY A 80 11.17 -3.96 -12.86
CA GLY A 80 10.09 -4.37 -11.96
C GLY A 80 9.30 -3.23 -11.32
N CYS A 81 9.47 -1.98 -11.76
CA CYS A 81 8.75 -0.82 -11.19
C CYS A 81 7.28 -0.69 -11.64
N MET A 82 6.92 -1.27 -12.80
CA MET A 82 5.57 -1.17 -13.34
C MET A 82 4.50 -1.84 -12.47
N PRO A 83 4.67 -3.10 -11.99
CA PRO A 83 3.67 -3.73 -11.13
C PRO A 83 3.32 -2.93 -9.86
N PRO A 84 4.27 -2.39 -9.07
CA PRO A 84 3.93 -1.61 -7.89
C PRO A 84 3.23 -0.29 -8.22
N ILE A 85 3.50 0.34 -9.37
CA ILE A 85 2.77 1.55 -9.79
C ILE A 85 1.29 1.23 -10.02
N ILE A 86 0.99 0.17 -10.77
CA ILE A 86 -0.38 -0.27 -11.05
C ILE A 86 -1.08 -0.69 -9.75
N MET A 87 -0.37 -1.47 -8.92
CA MET A 87 -0.89 -1.95 -7.65
C MET A 87 -1.20 -0.80 -6.69
N LYS A 88 -0.25 0.10 -6.42
CA LYS A 88 -0.44 1.19 -5.45
C LYS A 88 -1.52 2.17 -5.85
N SER A 89 -1.67 2.42 -7.16
CA SER A 89 -2.78 3.19 -7.69
C SER A 89 -4.14 2.56 -7.37
N SER A 90 -4.22 1.22 -7.42
CA SER A 90 -5.46 0.47 -7.12
C SER A 90 -5.71 0.28 -5.63
N THR A 91 -4.65 0.06 -4.83
CA THR A 91 -4.73 -0.23 -3.39
C THR A 91 -5.42 0.88 -2.63
N ALA A 92 -5.18 2.15 -2.95
CA ALA A 92 -5.79 3.27 -2.23
C ALA A 92 -7.32 3.24 -2.32
N SER A 93 -7.87 2.97 -3.51
CA SER A 93 -9.32 2.79 -3.71
C SER A 93 -9.86 1.60 -2.92
N ILE A 94 -9.15 0.47 -2.98
CA ILE A 94 -9.61 -0.77 -2.35
C ILE A 94 -9.57 -0.63 -0.83
N MET A 95 -8.48 -0.15 -0.24
CA MET A 95 -8.32 -0.10 1.22
C MET A 95 -9.37 0.80 1.88
N PHE A 96 -9.56 2.02 1.40
CA PHE A 96 -10.54 2.96 2.00
C PHE A 96 -11.98 2.61 1.61
N GLY A 97 -12.21 2.22 0.35
CA GLY A 97 -13.54 1.86 -0.13
C GLY A 97 -14.07 0.59 0.51
N ALA A 98 -13.24 -0.47 0.54
CA ALA A 98 -13.63 -1.77 1.08
C ALA A 98 -13.75 -1.74 2.61
N TYR A 99 -12.85 -1.06 3.33
CA TYR A 99 -12.97 -0.93 4.79
C TYR A 99 -14.31 -0.30 5.22
N ASN A 100 -14.70 0.81 4.58
CA ASN A 100 -15.95 1.48 4.89
C ASN A 100 -17.17 0.64 4.47
N GLN A 101 -17.12 0.00 3.30
CA GLN A 101 -18.22 -0.86 2.83
C GLN A 101 -18.41 -2.09 3.74
N TYR A 102 -17.34 -2.79 4.08
CA TYR A 102 -17.41 -3.95 4.97
C TYR A 102 -17.78 -3.56 6.40
N GLY A 103 -17.28 -2.44 6.90
CA GLY A 103 -17.67 -1.92 8.21
C GLY A 103 -19.16 -1.55 8.27
N ASN A 104 -19.71 -0.96 7.20
CA ASN A 104 -21.15 -0.66 7.13
C ASN A 104 -21.97 -1.94 6.98
N TRP A 105 -21.53 -2.87 6.14
CA TRP A 105 -22.18 -4.17 5.96
C TRP A 105 -22.25 -4.97 7.27
N LEU A 106 -21.15 -5.02 8.04
CA LEU A 106 -21.12 -5.69 9.36
C LEU A 106 -22.07 -5.06 10.38
N ARG A 107 -22.30 -3.74 10.30
CA ARG A 107 -23.23 -3.02 11.19
C ARG A 107 -24.68 -3.08 10.71
N SER A 108 -24.92 -3.26 9.41
CA SER A 108 -26.27 -3.28 8.83
C SER A 108 -26.92 -4.66 8.88
N ASN A 109 -26.14 -5.75 8.90
CA ASN A 109 -26.71 -7.09 9.01
C ASN A 109 -27.13 -7.37 10.46
N PRO A 110 -28.39 -7.72 10.74
CA PRO A 110 -28.89 -7.89 12.10
C PRO A 110 -28.15 -8.97 12.89
N GLU A 111 -27.76 -10.07 12.25
CA GLU A 111 -27.03 -11.17 12.88
C GLU A 111 -25.60 -10.80 13.27
N THR A 112 -24.87 -10.10 12.40
CA THR A 112 -23.50 -9.66 12.74
C THR A 112 -23.51 -8.45 13.66
N ALA A 113 -24.52 -7.58 13.55
CA ALA A 113 -24.67 -6.41 14.41
C ALA A 113 -24.94 -6.83 15.86
N SER A 114 -25.80 -7.83 16.10
CA SER A 114 -26.05 -8.34 17.45
C SER A 114 -24.84 -9.08 18.04
N LEU A 115 -24.12 -9.85 17.23
CA LEU A 115 -22.87 -10.52 17.66
C LEU A 115 -21.73 -9.54 17.97
N LEU A 116 -21.71 -8.38 17.32
CA LEU A 116 -20.69 -7.35 17.48
C LEU A 116 -21.13 -6.19 18.37
N GLU A 117 -22.34 -6.27 18.94
CA GLU A 117 -22.89 -5.25 19.82
C GLU A 117 -22.03 -5.13 21.09
N GLY A 118 -21.60 -3.90 21.42
CA GLY A 118 -20.67 -3.65 22.53
C GLY A 118 -19.18 -3.90 22.24
N HIS A 119 -18.83 -4.33 21.02
CA HIS A 119 -17.47 -4.76 20.66
C HIS A 119 -16.92 -4.04 19.40
N PRO A 120 -16.68 -2.72 19.46
CA PRO A 120 -16.27 -1.91 18.30
C PRO A 120 -14.91 -2.32 17.70
N LEU A 121 -14.03 -2.91 18.52
CA LEU A 121 -12.74 -3.43 18.08
C LEU A 121 -12.90 -4.65 17.15
N TRP A 122 -13.83 -5.56 17.47
CA TRP A 122 -14.07 -6.76 16.68
C TRP A 122 -14.68 -6.41 15.31
N THR A 123 -15.60 -5.45 15.26
CA THR A 123 -16.12 -4.94 13.97
C THR A 123 -15.00 -4.39 13.10
N SER A 124 -14.09 -3.62 13.70
CA SER A 124 -12.96 -3.02 13.00
C SER A 124 -11.96 -4.08 12.54
N PHE A 125 -11.74 -5.13 13.33
CA PHE A 125 -10.90 -6.27 12.98
C PHE A 125 -11.44 -7.02 11.76
N PHE A 126 -12.71 -7.47 11.80
CA PHE A 126 -13.30 -8.20 10.67
C PHE A 126 -13.40 -7.35 9.40
N ALA A 127 -13.78 -6.07 9.51
CA ALA A 127 -13.77 -5.15 8.38
C ALA A 127 -12.37 -5.01 7.76
N SER A 128 -11.33 -4.94 8.59
CA SER A 128 -9.93 -4.86 8.15
C SER A 128 -9.45 -6.17 7.51
N MET A 129 -9.84 -7.32 8.05
CA MET A 129 -9.50 -8.63 7.48
C MET A 129 -10.13 -8.83 6.11
N LEU A 130 -11.41 -8.46 5.95
CA LEU A 130 -12.09 -8.49 4.66
C LEU A 130 -11.46 -7.49 3.68
N GLY A 131 -11.18 -6.26 4.11
CA GLY A 131 -10.48 -5.26 3.30
C GLY A 131 -9.10 -5.72 2.82
N GLY A 132 -8.29 -6.29 3.72
CA GLY A 132 -6.97 -6.83 3.41
C GLY A 132 -7.02 -8.07 2.50
N SER A 133 -8.09 -8.86 2.60
CA SER A 133 -8.34 -9.99 1.70
C SER A 133 -8.68 -9.52 0.29
N THR A 134 -9.44 -8.43 0.15
CA THR A 134 -9.71 -7.80 -1.15
C THR A 134 -8.46 -7.21 -1.77
N GLU A 135 -7.57 -6.60 -0.97
CA GLU A 135 -6.26 -6.15 -1.47
C GLU A 135 -5.40 -7.33 -1.97
N ALA A 136 -5.54 -8.51 -1.36
CA ALA A 136 -4.78 -9.69 -1.76
C ALA A 136 -5.15 -10.19 -3.17
N LEU A 137 -6.25 -9.71 -3.79
CA LEU A 137 -6.51 -9.90 -5.23
C LEU A 137 -5.42 -9.29 -6.13
N LEU A 138 -4.66 -8.31 -5.62
CA LEU A 138 -3.54 -7.68 -6.32
C LEU A 138 -2.21 -8.46 -6.17
N THR A 139 -2.20 -9.60 -5.46
CA THR A 139 -1.03 -10.49 -5.32
C THR A 139 -0.32 -10.84 -6.64
N PRO A 140 -1.02 -11.03 -7.79
CA PRO A 140 -0.34 -11.25 -9.07
C PRO A 140 0.66 -10.15 -9.43
N PHE A 141 0.37 -8.88 -9.11
CA PHE A 141 1.30 -7.78 -9.35
C PHE A 141 2.50 -7.84 -8.40
N GLU A 142 2.29 -8.20 -7.13
CA GLU A 142 3.39 -8.42 -6.18
C GLU A 142 4.31 -9.55 -6.65
N ARG A 143 3.76 -10.70 -7.10
CA ARG A 143 4.54 -11.83 -7.61
C ARG A 143 5.39 -11.43 -8.81
N ILE A 144 4.81 -10.74 -9.79
CA ILE A 144 5.54 -10.29 -10.99
C ILE A 144 6.62 -9.27 -10.63
N GLN A 145 6.38 -8.39 -9.65
CA GLN A 145 7.39 -7.48 -9.14
C GLN A 145 8.59 -8.26 -8.58
N MET A 146 8.36 -9.25 -7.70
CA MET A 146 9.45 -9.99 -7.06
C MET A 146 10.26 -10.79 -8.08
N ILE A 147 9.61 -11.42 -9.05
CA ILE A 147 10.29 -12.13 -10.15
C ILE A 147 11.20 -11.17 -10.91
N LEU A 148 10.69 -10.01 -11.33
CA LEU A 148 11.46 -9.05 -12.15
C LEU A 148 12.57 -8.32 -11.38
N GLN A 149 12.43 -8.21 -10.05
CA GLN A 149 13.47 -7.63 -9.18
C GLN A 149 14.61 -8.61 -8.91
N ASP A 150 14.39 -9.92 -9.05
CA ASP A 150 15.43 -10.93 -8.91
C ASP A 150 16.40 -10.88 -10.11
N GLY A 151 17.69 -10.74 -9.81
CA GLY A 151 18.75 -10.69 -10.82
C GLY A 151 18.88 -12.00 -11.61
N ARG A 152 18.51 -13.14 -11.01
CA ARG A 152 18.60 -14.45 -11.66
C ARG A 152 17.64 -14.59 -12.84
N THR A 153 16.55 -13.85 -12.85
CA THR A 153 15.50 -13.93 -13.87
C THR A 153 15.66 -12.88 -14.97
N HIS A 154 16.74 -12.07 -14.92
CA HIS A 154 16.96 -10.97 -15.84
C HIS A 154 17.03 -11.39 -17.32
N ASN A 155 17.47 -12.62 -17.60
CA ASN A 155 17.50 -13.15 -18.98
C ASN A 155 16.23 -13.93 -19.35
N GLN A 156 15.37 -14.20 -18.38
CA GLN A 156 14.17 -15.02 -18.55
C GLN A 156 12.92 -14.20 -18.92
N TYR A 157 12.82 -12.94 -18.46
CA TYR A 157 11.61 -12.12 -18.65
C TYR A 157 11.90 -10.72 -19.16
N ARG A 158 11.52 -10.37 -20.39
CA ARG A 158 11.86 -9.06 -20.99
C ARG A 158 11.21 -7.88 -20.25
N ASN A 159 9.94 -8.01 -19.89
CA ASN A 159 9.16 -6.96 -19.26
C ASN A 159 8.01 -7.56 -18.42
N THR A 160 7.23 -6.69 -17.77
CA THR A 160 6.06 -7.09 -16.96
C THR A 160 5.04 -7.90 -17.75
N MET A 161 4.72 -7.48 -18.97
CA MET A 161 3.75 -8.22 -19.80
C MET A 161 4.27 -9.60 -20.20
N ASP A 162 5.54 -9.71 -20.58
CA ASP A 162 6.20 -10.98 -20.91
C ASP A 162 6.23 -11.94 -19.72
N ALA A 163 6.47 -11.41 -18.50
CA ALA A 163 6.36 -12.19 -17.27
C ALA A 163 4.94 -12.73 -17.06
N PHE A 164 3.89 -11.90 -17.23
CA PHE A 164 2.51 -12.38 -17.18
C PHE A 164 2.24 -13.45 -18.26
N MET A 165 2.60 -13.21 -19.51
CA MET A 165 2.36 -14.17 -20.59
C MET A 165 3.06 -15.51 -20.37
N LYS A 166 4.29 -15.50 -19.86
CA LYS A 166 5.05 -16.73 -19.55
C LYS A 166 4.46 -17.49 -18.37
N LEU A 167 4.06 -16.80 -17.29
CA LEU A 167 3.44 -17.43 -16.13
C LEU A 167 2.09 -18.07 -16.45
N ARG A 168 1.35 -17.55 -17.44
CA ARG A 168 0.05 -18.11 -17.87
C ARG A 168 0.14 -19.60 -18.21
N LYS A 169 1.28 -20.08 -18.73
CA LYS A 169 1.52 -21.49 -19.10
C LYS A 169 1.48 -22.45 -17.89
N TYR A 170 1.74 -21.93 -16.69
CA TYR A 170 1.78 -22.70 -15.43
C TYR A 170 0.45 -22.64 -14.65
N GLY A 171 -0.56 -21.96 -15.20
CA GLY A 171 -1.90 -21.85 -14.63
C GLY A 171 -2.08 -20.66 -13.67
N PHE A 172 -3.35 -20.34 -13.37
CA PHE A 172 -3.69 -19.18 -12.54
C PHE A 172 -3.17 -19.26 -11.11
N GLY A 173 -3.03 -20.47 -10.57
CA GLY A 173 -2.50 -20.70 -9.23
C GLY A 173 -1.06 -20.23 -9.03
N GLU A 174 -0.29 -20.03 -10.12
CA GLU A 174 1.10 -19.58 -10.09
C GLU A 174 1.23 -18.09 -9.69
N TYR A 175 0.28 -17.25 -10.11
CA TYR A 175 0.29 -15.83 -9.79
C TYR A 175 0.07 -15.54 -8.30
N TYR A 176 -0.62 -16.44 -7.61
CA TYR A 176 -0.99 -16.29 -6.19
C TYR A 176 -0.01 -17.01 -5.25
N ARG A 177 1.23 -17.28 -5.68
CA ARG A 177 2.27 -17.77 -4.76
C ARG A 177 2.54 -16.73 -3.67
N GLY A 178 2.60 -17.19 -2.43
CA GLY A 178 2.77 -16.31 -1.26
C GLY A 178 1.49 -15.58 -0.82
N MET A 179 0.32 -15.87 -1.41
CA MET A 179 -0.98 -15.27 -1.03
C MET A 179 -1.27 -15.42 0.47
N THR A 180 -0.92 -16.55 1.08
CA THR A 180 -1.11 -16.76 2.53
C THR A 180 -0.31 -15.76 3.36
N ALA A 181 0.95 -15.47 2.97
CA ALA A 181 1.76 -14.47 3.64
C ALA A 181 1.25 -13.03 3.37
N VAL A 182 0.65 -12.78 2.20
CA VAL A 182 -0.02 -11.52 1.87
C VAL A 182 -1.23 -11.30 2.78
N LEU A 183 -2.09 -12.31 2.97
CA LEU A 183 -3.28 -12.22 3.82
C LEU A 183 -2.91 -11.94 5.28
N ILE A 184 -1.94 -12.69 5.82
CA ILE A 184 -1.44 -12.51 7.21
C ILE A 184 -0.81 -11.12 7.39
N ARG A 185 -0.22 -10.54 6.35
CA ARG A 185 0.29 -9.17 6.41
C ARG A 185 -0.86 -8.16 6.33
N ASN A 186 -1.69 -8.22 5.29
CA ASN A 186 -2.59 -7.13 4.90
C ASN A 186 -3.70 -6.89 5.92
N GLY A 187 -4.38 -7.94 6.38
CA GLY A 187 -5.50 -7.81 7.31
C GLY A 187 -5.07 -7.16 8.64
N PRO A 188 -4.12 -7.78 9.36
CA PRO A 188 -3.57 -7.22 10.59
C PRO A 188 -2.91 -5.84 10.40
N SER A 189 -2.18 -5.60 9.29
CA SER A 189 -1.60 -4.28 9.01
C SER A 189 -2.68 -3.20 8.86
N THR A 190 -3.78 -3.53 8.17
CA THR A 190 -4.93 -2.61 7.97
C THR A 190 -5.62 -2.32 9.29
N PHE A 191 -5.80 -3.34 10.13
CA PHE A 191 -6.36 -3.18 11.48
C PHE A 191 -5.49 -2.25 12.34
N MET A 192 -4.17 -2.46 12.37
CA MET A 192 -3.26 -1.59 13.10
C MET A 192 -3.26 -0.16 12.54
N TYR A 193 -3.31 0.01 11.21
CA TYR A 193 -3.38 1.33 10.61
C TYR A 193 -4.62 2.10 11.07
N PHE A 194 -5.81 1.49 10.97
CA PHE A 194 -7.04 2.16 11.39
C PHE A 194 -7.19 2.28 12.91
N GLY A 195 -6.61 1.36 13.69
CA GLY A 195 -6.65 1.42 15.15
C GLY A 195 -5.72 2.47 15.75
N PHE A 196 -4.53 2.70 15.16
CA PHE A 196 -3.53 3.61 15.72
C PHE A 196 -3.45 4.97 15.02
N LYS A 197 -4.05 5.15 13.83
CA LYS A 197 -3.97 6.43 13.10
C LYS A 197 -4.39 7.64 13.92
N ASP A 198 -5.47 7.54 14.70
CA ASP A 198 -6.06 8.68 15.41
C ASP A 198 -5.27 8.99 16.68
N GLU A 199 -4.74 7.96 17.34
CA GLU A 199 -3.85 8.08 18.49
C GLU A 199 -2.50 8.71 18.11
N VAL A 200 -1.87 8.21 17.04
CA VAL A 200 -0.61 8.76 16.53
C VAL A 200 -0.82 10.19 16.06
N LYS A 201 -1.94 10.48 15.37
CA LYS A 201 -2.27 11.84 14.94
C LYS A 201 -2.39 12.80 16.12
N SER A 202 -3.16 12.41 17.13
CA SER A 202 -3.35 13.20 18.36
C SER A 202 -2.03 13.42 19.09
N TRP A 203 -1.16 12.41 19.12
CA TRP A 203 0.18 12.52 19.71
C TRP A 203 1.07 13.51 18.95
N VAL A 204 1.09 13.46 17.61
CA VAL A 204 1.83 14.42 16.77
C VAL A 204 1.31 15.84 16.98
N GLU A 205 -0.01 16.05 16.95
CA GLU A 205 -0.63 17.36 17.14
C GLU A 205 -0.29 17.99 18.50
N ARG A 206 -0.30 17.19 19.59
CA ARG A 206 0.11 17.65 20.92
C ARG A 206 1.57 18.10 20.94
N HIS A 207 2.48 17.34 20.32
CA HIS A 207 3.89 17.69 20.26
C HIS A 207 4.16 18.95 19.41
N GLN A 208 3.43 19.13 18.30
CA GLN A 208 3.57 20.33 17.46
C GLN A 208 3.11 21.60 18.19
N LYS A 209 1.99 21.53 18.93
CA LYS A 209 1.49 22.65 19.74
C LYS A 209 2.50 23.08 20.82
N ASN A 210 3.15 22.11 21.46
CA ASN A 210 4.16 22.38 22.49
C ASN A 210 5.43 23.05 21.94
N MET A 211 5.72 22.91 20.65
CA MET A 211 6.88 23.54 19.98
C MET A 211 6.61 24.96 19.46
N GLY A 212 5.47 25.58 19.82
CA GLY A 212 5.14 26.96 19.44
C GLY A 212 4.87 27.18 17.95
N GLN A 213 4.79 26.11 17.15
CA GLN A 213 4.43 26.21 15.74
C GLN A 213 2.91 26.28 15.59
N ASN A 214 2.37 27.50 15.61
CA ASN A 214 1.01 27.82 15.13
C ASN A 214 0.96 27.79 13.60
N VAL A 215 1.35 26.68 12.97
CA VAL A 215 1.26 26.55 11.53
C VAL A 215 0.28 25.45 11.18
N SER A 216 -0.84 25.87 10.61
CA SER A 216 -1.86 25.02 9.98
C SER A 216 -1.28 24.32 8.75
N PHE A 217 -0.39 23.36 8.95
CA PHE A 217 -0.09 22.35 7.95
C PHE A 217 -0.68 21.02 8.43
N ASN A 218 -2.00 20.89 8.27
CA ASN A 218 -2.68 19.59 8.31
C ASN A 218 -1.90 18.54 7.50
N ASN A 219 -1.22 18.97 6.43
CA ASN A 219 -0.37 18.13 5.58
C ASN A 219 0.88 17.62 6.31
N LEU A 220 1.61 18.46 7.06
CA LEU A 220 2.80 18.02 7.82
C LEU A 220 2.40 17.08 8.97
N THR A 221 1.29 17.37 9.65
CA THR A 221 0.75 16.46 10.68
C THR A 221 0.37 15.12 10.09
N ASN A 222 -0.33 15.10 8.94
CA ASN A 222 -0.70 13.88 8.24
C ASN A 222 0.53 13.12 7.71
N PHE A 223 1.56 13.83 7.24
CA PHE A 223 2.86 13.29 6.86
C PHE A 223 3.52 12.56 8.02
N LEU A 224 3.67 13.23 9.17
CA LEU A 224 4.38 12.68 10.32
C LEU A 224 3.61 11.50 10.90
N THR A 225 2.29 11.63 10.98
CA THR A 225 1.39 10.55 11.40
C THR A 225 1.54 9.34 10.51
N GLY A 226 1.42 9.51 9.19
CA GLY A 226 1.52 8.42 8.22
C GLY A 226 2.93 7.79 8.16
N GLY A 227 3.98 8.62 8.24
CA GLY A 227 5.37 8.18 8.24
C GLY A 227 5.74 7.36 9.48
N ILE A 228 5.40 7.85 10.69
CA ILE A 228 5.68 7.15 11.95
C ILE A 228 4.86 5.86 12.02
N LEU A 229 3.55 5.93 11.76
CA LEU A 229 2.67 4.76 11.79
C LEU A 229 3.07 3.73 10.73
N GLY A 230 3.36 4.19 9.52
CA GLY A 230 3.82 3.34 8.43
C GLY A 230 5.15 2.68 8.71
N ALA A 231 6.11 3.39 9.31
CA ALA A 231 7.38 2.84 9.76
C ALA A 231 7.17 1.76 10.81
N PHE A 232 6.36 2.04 11.83
CA PHE A 232 6.04 1.11 12.92
C PHE A 232 5.40 -0.18 12.42
N ILE A 233 4.30 -0.08 11.66
CA ILE A 233 3.59 -1.25 11.10
C ILE A 233 4.53 -2.04 10.19
N SER A 234 5.26 -1.36 9.30
CA SER A 234 6.17 -2.03 8.35
C SER A 234 7.31 -2.79 9.04
N THR A 235 7.72 -2.34 10.24
CA THR A 235 8.78 -2.98 11.03
C THR A 235 8.25 -4.24 11.72
N ILE A 236 7.05 -4.17 12.31
CA ILE A 236 6.38 -5.33 12.93
C ILE A 236 6.15 -6.44 11.91
N PHE A 237 5.68 -6.10 10.71
CA PHE A 237 5.43 -7.07 9.63
C PHE A 237 6.65 -7.34 8.74
N TYR A 238 7.84 -6.85 9.10
CA TYR A 238 9.03 -7.11 8.31
C TYR A 238 9.40 -8.61 8.20
N PRO A 239 9.33 -9.43 9.26
CA PRO A 239 9.66 -10.85 9.14
C PRO A 239 8.75 -11.61 8.17
N ILE A 240 7.44 -11.36 8.20
CA ILE A 240 6.49 -11.94 7.24
C ILE A 240 6.73 -11.41 5.82
N ASN A 241 7.17 -10.16 5.69
CA ASN A 241 7.54 -9.57 4.40
C ASN A 241 8.74 -10.30 3.76
N VAL A 242 9.74 -10.69 4.55
CA VAL A 242 10.89 -11.45 4.06
C VAL A 242 10.47 -12.86 3.62
N VAL A 243 9.66 -13.57 4.42
CA VAL A 243 9.12 -14.88 4.02
C VAL A 243 8.27 -14.78 2.75
N ARG A 244 7.42 -13.76 2.65
CA ARG A 244 6.62 -13.51 1.43
C ARG A 244 7.52 -13.39 0.20
N ILE A 245 8.61 -12.63 0.29
CA ILE A 245 9.57 -12.48 -0.82
C ILE A 245 10.13 -13.85 -1.23
N GLN A 246 10.54 -14.68 -0.27
CA GLN A 246 11.09 -16.01 -0.58
C GLN A 246 10.06 -16.94 -1.24
N MET A 247 8.81 -16.94 -0.76
CA MET A 247 7.72 -17.68 -1.41
C MET A 247 7.44 -17.15 -2.83
N MET A 248 7.57 -15.83 -3.05
CA MET A 248 7.32 -15.13 -4.31
C MET A 248 8.52 -15.04 -5.26
N ILE A 249 9.69 -15.59 -4.91
CA ILE A 249 10.83 -15.72 -5.84
C ILE A 249 11.15 -17.18 -6.19
N GLN A 250 10.41 -18.14 -5.62
CA GLN A 250 10.53 -19.54 -6.01
C GLN A 250 10.37 -19.74 -7.51
N GLU A 251 11.10 -20.70 -8.04
CA GLU A 251 11.09 -21.08 -9.45
C GLU A 251 9.67 -21.41 -9.94
N VAL A 252 9.36 -20.95 -11.13
CA VAL A 252 8.02 -21.07 -11.71
C VAL A 252 7.72 -22.54 -12.00
N GLY A 253 6.58 -23.03 -11.51
CA GLY A 253 6.19 -24.44 -11.64
C GLY A 253 6.70 -25.37 -10.54
N SER A 254 7.53 -24.90 -9.59
CA SER A 254 7.94 -25.71 -8.44
C SER A 254 6.77 -26.01 -7.49
N PRO A 255 6.87 -27.01 -6.59
CA PRO A 255 5.88 -27.18 -5.52
C PRO A 255 5.76 -25.92 -4.66
N LYS A 256 4.53 -25.54 -4.29
CA LYS A 256 4.27 -24.38 -3.42
C LYS A 256 4.69 -24.71 -2.00
N ILE A 257 5.55 -23.88 -1.41
CA ILE A 257 5.96 -24.03 -0.02
C ILE A 257 4.98 -23.34 0.93
N SER A 258 4.86 -23.88 2.14
CA SER A 258 4.15 -23.23 3.25
C SER A 258 4.98 -22.08 3.84
N ILE A 259 4.34 -21.20 4.61
CA ILE A 259 5.03 -20.10 5.32
C ILE A 259 6.07 -20.67 6.29
N TRP A 260 5.70 -21.73 7.02
CA TRP A 260 6.59 -22.37 7.99
C TRP A 260 7.81 -23.03 7.32
N SER A 261 7.57 -23.76 6.22
CA SER A 261 8.66 -24.35 5.42
C SER A 261 9.57 -23.25 4.85
N SER A 262 9.00 -22.15 4.36
CA SER A 262 9.77 -21.00 3.87
C SER A 262 10.61 -20.35 4.97
N TRP A 263 10.07 -20.23 6.18
CA TRP A 263 10.77 -19.69 7.33
C TRP A 263 11.96 -20.57 7.72
N ILE A 264 11.74 -21.89 7.79
CA ILE A 264 12.80 -22.87 8.10
C ILE A 264 13.90 -22.84 7.04
N ASN A 265 13.53 -22.89 5.76
CA ASN A 265 14.49 -22.84 4.66
C ASN A 265 15.33 -21.56 4.72
N LEU A 266 14.69 -20.42 4.95
CA LEU A 266 15.38 -19.14 5.10
C LEU A 266 16.31 -19.14 6.31
N TYR A 267 15.89 -19.71 7.44
CA TYR A 267 16.74 -19.81 8.63
C TYR A 267 17.98 -20.69 8.38
N GLN A 268 17.81 -21.80 7.66
CA GLN A 268 18.90 -22.70 7.26
C GLN A 268 19.86 -22.04 6.26
N GLU A 269 19.33 -21.38 5.22
CA GLU A 269 20.11 -20.60 4.24
C GLU A 269 20.92 -19.47 4.88
N ARG A 270 20.48 -18.98 6.04
CA ARG A 270 21.13 -17.92 6.82
C ARG A 270 22.05 -18.44 7.93
N TYR A 271 22.50 -19.69 7.82
CA TYR A 271 23.41 -20.32 8.79
C TYR A 271 22.87 -20.29 10.23
N GLY A 272 21.54 -20.31 10.41
CA GLY A 272 20.91 -20.25 11.73
C GLY A 272 21.03 -18.91 12.45
N LYS A 273 21.37 -17.81 11.75
CA LYS A 273 21.50 -16.47 12.35
C LYS A 273 20.19 -15.68 12.22
N PRO A 274 19.40 -15.50 13.30
CA PRO A 274 18.09 -14.84 13.20
C PRO A 274 18.16 -13.36 12.82
N HIS A 275 19.23 -12.66 13.18
CA HIS A 275 19.41 -11.26 12.80
C HIS A 275 19.56 -11.07 11.28
N LEU A 276 20.08 -12.08 10.56
CA LEU A 276 20.21 -12.02 9.10
C LEU A 276 18.86 -12.18 8.37
N ILE A 277 17.84 -12.74 9.02
CA ILE A 277 16.47 -12.76 8.50
C ILE A 277 15.89 -11.34 8.47
N LEU A 278 16.29 -10.50 9.43
CA LEU A 278 15.88 -9.10 9.52
C LEU A 278 16.79 -8.15 8.72
N SER A 279 17.68 -8.69 7.87
CA SER A 279 18.51 -7.88 6.98
C SER A 279 17.65 -6.97 6.11
N GLY A 280 17.92 -5.67 6.15
CA GLY A 280 17.16 -4.65 5.42
C GLY A 280 16.01 -3.98 6.20
N ILE A 281 15.79 -4.34 7.47
CA ILE A 281 14.73 -3.71 8.30
C ILE A 281 14.90 -2.19 8.42
N GLN A 282 16.14 -1.71 8.54
CA GLN A 282 16.45 -0.27 8.59
C GLN A 282 16.09 0.42 7.27
N LEU A 283 16.46 -0.17 6.13
CA LEU A 283 16.07 0.38 4.82
C LEU A 283 14.56 0.32 4.61
N ASN A 284 13.87 -0.69 5.14
CA ASN A 284 12.41 -0.75 5.10
C ASN A 284 11.77 0.40 5.89
N MET A 285 12.30 0.71 7.07
CA MET A 285 11.84 1.84 7.87
C MET A 285 12.04 3.17 7.13
N VAL A 286 13.26 3.42 6.63
CA VAL A 286 13.59 4.62 5.86
C VAL A 286 12.73 4.73 4.61
N ARG A 287 12.55 3.64 3.86
CA ARG A 287 11.68 3.57 2.69
C ARG A 287 10.24 3.92 3.03
N SER A 288 9.73 3.43 4.16
CA SER A 288 8.36 3.72 4.61
C SER A 288 8.18 5.21 4.87
N ILE A 289 9.09 5.82 5.65
CA ILE A 289 9.06 7.26 5.95
C ILE A 289 9.15 8.09 4.67
N LEU A 290 10.08 7.77 3.78
CA LEU A 290 10.24 8.46 2.49
C LEU A 290 9.02 8.32 1.59
N TYR A 291 8.41 7.13 1.55
CA TYR A 291 7.22 6.88 0.73
C TYR A 291 6.05 7.74 1.19
N TRP A 292 5.73 7.68 2.49
CA TRP A 292 4.66 8.51 3.07
C TRP A 292 4.96 9.98 2.89
N GLY A 293 6.25 10.35 2.97
CA GLY A 293 6.62 11.73 2.84
C GLY A 293 6.50 12.30 1.44
N CYS A 294 7.00 11.58 0.45
CA CYS A 294 6.81 11.91 -0.95
C CYS A 294 5.31 11.95 -1.31
N MET A 295 4.54 11.00 -0.78
CA MET A 295 3.11 10.89 -1.06
C MET A 295 2.35 12.14 -0.64
N THR A 296 2.61 12.65 0.57
CA THR A 296 1.96 13.88 1.03
C THR A 296 2.37 15.10 0.21
N VAL A 297 3.66 15.27 -0.05
CA VAL A 297 4.18 16.42 -0.82
C VAL A 297 3.63 16.42 -2.24
N PHE A 298 3.64 15.26 -2.92
CA PHE A 298 3.10 15.15 -4.26
C PHE A 298 1.59 15.32 -4.29
N ALA A 299 0.86 14.75 -3.33
CA ALA A 299 -0.60 14.92 -3.25
C ALA A 299 -0.98 16.40 -3.08
N GLU A 300 -0.26 17.14 -2.25
CA GLU A 300 -0.44 18.58 -2.08
C GLU A 300 -0.11 19.37 -3.35
N HIS A 301 0.99 19.01 -4.01
CA HIS A 301 1.39 19.63 -5.27
C HIS A 301 0.32 19.43 -6.35
N PHE A 302 -0.17 18.19 -6.52
CA PHE A 302 -1.24 17.88 -7.47
C PHE A 302 -2.55 18.59 -7.12
N ARG A 303 -2.94 18.62 -5.84
CA ARG A 303 -4.16 19.31 -5.39
C ARG A 303 -4.08 20.81 -5.66
N THR A 304 -2.95 21.44 -5.38
CA THR A 304 -2.74 22.88 -5.61
C THR A 304 -2.72 23.20 -7.10
N GLY A 305 -2.04 22.36 -7.91
CA GLY A 305 -2.01 22.50 -9.36
C GLY A 305 -3.40 22.38 -10.00
N LEU A 306 -4.18 21.40 -9.55
CA LEU A 306 -5.56 21.22 -9.98
C LEU A 306 -6.43 22.43 -9.63
N ASN A 307 -6.36 22.92 -8.39
CA ASN A 307 -7.13 24.10 -7.96
C ASN A 307 -6.81 25.34 -8.82
N ARG A 308 -5.53 25.54 -9.16
CA ARG A 308 -5.10 26.62 -10.07
C ARG A 308 -5.62 26.43 -11.50
N PHE A 309 -5.65 25.20 -12.00
CA PHE A 309 -6.20 24.89 -13.33
C PHE A 309 -7.70 25.17 -13.40
N VAL A 310 -8.45 24.76 -12.37
CA VAL A 310 -9.89 25.02 -12.26
C VAL A 310 -10.18 26.52 -12.16
N GLN A 311 -9.39 27.28 -11.39
CA GLN A 311 -9.52 28.74 -11.33
C GLN A 311 -9.30 29.39 -12.70
N ARG A 312 -8.23 29.01 -13.41
CA ARG A 312 -7.95 29.53 -14.77
C ARG A 312 -8.98 29.15 -15.83
N SER A 313 -9.71 28.05 -15.65
CA SER A 313 -10.76 27.62 -16.58
C SER A 313 -12.10 28.34 -16.34
N ASN A 314 -12.26 29.00 -15.18
CA ASN A 314 -13.46 29.76 -14.80
C ASN A 314 -13.27 31.27 -15.01
N GLU A 315 -12.06 31.72 -15.38
CA GLU A 315 -11.72 33.06 -15.85
C GLU A 315 -11.85 33.13 -17.38
#